data_AF-A0A453KVG6-F1
#
_entry.id   AF-A0A453KVG6-F1
#
_cell.length_a   1.000
_cell.length_b   1.000
_cell.length_c   1.000
_cell.angle_alpha   90.00
_cell.angle_beta   90.00
_cell.angle_gamma   90.00
#
_symmetry.space_group_name_H-M   'P 1'
#
loop_
_entity.id
_entity.type
_entity.pdbx_description
1 polymer ?
#
loop_
_entity_poly.entity_id
_entity_poly.type
_entity_poly.pdbx_seq_one_letter_code
_entity_poly.pdbx_strand_id
1 'polypeptide(L)'
;MDENIPARGYPRSSRKMVSCFHHYKVEIFNEVLDRNIAEMNHRFSETSTRLLICIASLDPRDSFGRFNHENLLELASMYSVEFDPEEQYHLDGQLKIYIDMMKRARYICWN
;
A
#
# COMPACT_ATOMS: atom_id res chain seq x y z
N MET A 1 6.75 -19.87 31.34
CA MET A 1 5.80 -19.83 30.20
C MET A 1 6.58 -20.24 28.95
N ASP A 2 6.87 -21.54 28.82
CA ASP A 2 7.52 -22.12 27.63
C ASP A 2 6.59 -23.21 27.10
N GLU A 3 5.39 -22.81 26.71
CA GLU A 3 4.51 -23.74 26.01
C GLU A 3 5.07 -23.93 24.59
N ASN A 4 5.45 -25.17 24.31
CA ASN A 4 5.87 -25.60 22.99
C ASN A 4 4.66 -26.26 22.32
N ILE A 5 4.35 -25.81 21.11
CA ILE A 5 3.28 -26.35 20.27
C ILE A 5 3.93 -27.23 19.19
N PRO A 6 3.26 -28.30 18.75
CA PRO A 6 3.75 -29.07 17.62
C PRO A 6 3.70 -28.27 16.31
N ALA A 7 4.82 -28.20 15.59
CA ALA A 7 4.94 -27.50 14.32
C ALA A 7 4.02 -28.10 13.24
N ARG A 8 3.44 -27.23 12.41
CA ARG A 8 2.66 -27.65 11.24
C ARG A 8 3.57 -28.18 10.13
N GLY A 9 3.01 -29.01 9.24
CA GLY A 9 3.73 -29.55 8.07
C GLY A 9 4.59 -30.78 8.32
N TYR A 10 4.75 -31.24 9.57
CA TYR A 10 5.47 -32.47 9.88
C TYR A 10 4.52 -33.68 10.06
N PRO A 11 4.89 -34.87 9.56
CA PRO A 11 4.18 -36.11 9.84
C PRO A 11 3.98 -36.31 11.36
N ARG A 12 2.88 -36.98 11.75
CA ARG A 12 2.59 -37.24 13.17
C ARG A 12 3.74 -37.95 13.89
N SER A 13 4.48 -38.80 13.17
CA SER A 13 5.61 -39.59 13.69
C SER A 13 6.92 -38.80 13.86
N SER A 14 7.06 -37.61 13.27
CA SER A 14 8.31 -36.81 13.30
C SER A 14 8.04 -35.34 13.64
N ARG A 15 6.96 -35.08 14.38
CA ARG A 15 6.48 -33.74 14.65
C ARG A 15 7.46 -32.97 15.54
N LYS A 16 8.06 -31.92 14.99
CA LYS A 16 8.94 -31.02 15.75
C LYS A 16 8.11 -30.12 16.66
N MET A 17 8.69 -29.72 17.78
CA MET A 17 8.09 -28.76 18.70
C MET A 17 8.66 -27.37 18.44
N VAL A 18 7.81 -26.36 18.40
CA VAL A 18 8.16 -24.94 18.26
C VAL A 18 7.56 -24.16 19.42
N SER A 19 8.16 -23.04 19.79
CA SER A 19 7.55 -22.20 20.83
C SER A 19 6.21 -21.64 20.36
N CYS A 20 5.25 -21.47 21.28
CA CYS A 20 3.98 -20.78 21.00
C CYS A 20 4.20 -19.44 20.27
N PHE A 21 5.21 -18.69 20.71
CA PHE A 21 5.55 -17.41 20.12
C PHE A 21 5.96 -17.53 18.65
N HIS A 22 6.79 -18.52 18.31
CA HIS A 22 7.19 -18.76 16.93
C HIS A 22 5.99 -19.19 16.07
N HIS A 23 5.16 -20.11 16.57
CA HIS A 23 3.97 -20.57 15.88
C HIS A 23 3.03 -19.39 15.53
N TYR A 24 2.76 -18.50 16.48
CA TYR A 24 1.89 -17.36 16.23
C TYR A 24 2.52 -16.30 15.31
N LYS A 25 3.75 -15.87 15.62
CA LYS A 25 4.39 -14.76 14.88
C LYS A 25 4.89 -15.13 13.50
N VAL A 26 5.23 -16.39 13.25
CA VAL A 26 5.81 -16.81 11.99
C VAL A 26 4.79 -17.64 11.23
N GLU A 27 4.35 -18.76 11.77
CA GLU A 27 3.49 -19.68 11.01
C GLU A 27 2.11 -19.06 10.73
N ILE A 28 1.38 -18.64 11.77
CA ILE A 28 0.02 -18.10 11.61
C ILE A 28 0.03 -16.74 10.90
N PHE A 29 0.94 -15.84 11.28
CA PHE A 29 1.00 -14.52 10.67
C PHE A 29 1.33 -14.59 9.17
N ASN A 30 2.33 -15.39 8.77
CA ASN A 30 2.67 -15.55 7.35
C ASN A 30 1.54 -16.24 6.59
N GLU A 31 0.89 -17.25 7.16
CA GLU A 31 -0.27 -17.90 6.51
C GLU A 31 -1.40 -16.90 6.24
N VAL A 32 -1.69 -16.01 7.20
CA VAL A 32 -2.68 -14.94 7.02
C VAL A 32 -2.20 -13.92 5.98
N LEU A 33 -0.92 -13.54 5.99
CA LEU A 33 -0.35 -12.61 5.02
C LEU A 33 -0.44 -13.16 3.60
N ASP A 34 -0.03 -14.41 3.39
CA ASP A 34 -0.08 -15.10 2.10
C ASP A 34 -1.51 -15.17 1.56
N ARG A 35 -2.48 -15.48 2.42
CA ARG A 35 -3.90 -15.49 2.05
C ARG A 35 -4.40 -14.09 1.65
N ASN A 36 -4.00 -13.05 2.39
CA ASN A 36 -4.37 -11.68 2.03
C ASN A 36 -3.76 -11.27 0.69
N ILE A 37 -2.49 -11.61 0.44
CA ILE A 37 -1.83 -11.33 -0.85
C ILE A 37 -2.54 -12.06 -1.99
N ALA A 38 -2.85 -13.35 -1.81
CA ALA A 38 -3.56 -14.13 -2.81
C ALA A 38 -4.96 -13.55 -3.11
N GLU A 39 -5.70 -13.16 -2.07
CA GLU A 39 -7.04 -12.57 -2.22
C GLU A 39 -6.97 -11.19 -2.89
N MET A 40 -6.00 -10.35 -2.52
CA MET A 40 -5.78 -9.06 -3.19
C MET A 40 -5.47 -9.23 -4.67
N ASN A 41 -4.56 -10.15 -5.00
CA ASN A 41 -4.20 -10.45 -6.39
C ASN A 41 -5.38 -11.05 -7.18
N HIS A 42 -6.30 -11.73 -6.51
CA HIS A 42 -7.51 -12.26 -7.15
C HIS A 42 -8.57 -11.18 -7.39
N ARG A 43 -8.75 -10.25 -6.43
CA ARG A 43 -9.77 -9.20 -6.50
C ARG A 43 -9.38 -8.01 -7.35
N PHE A 44 -8.10 -7.64 -7.35
CA PHE A 44 -7.61 -6.46 -8.05
C PHE A 44 -6.79 -6.87 -9.26
N SER A 45 -7.22 -6.41 -10.43
CA SER A 45 -6.38 -6.48 -11.63
C SER A 45 -5.13 -5.62 -11.45
N GLU A 46 -4.14 -5.79 -12.34
CA GLU A 46 -2.97 -4.92 -12.38
C GLU A 46 -3.37 -3.44 -12.48
N THR A 47 -4.32 -3.10 -13.36
CA THR A 47 -4.84 -1.74 -13.52
C THR A 47 -5.48 -1.22 -12.24
N SER A 48 -6.30 -2.03 -11.56
CA SER A 48 -6.96 -1.61 -10.31
C SER A 48 -5.94 -1.40 -9.19
N THR A 49 -4.93 -2.26 -9.12
CA THR A 49 -3.84 -2.14 -8.15
C THR A 49 -3.02 -0.88 -8.38
N ARG A 50 -2.70 -0.61 -9.65
CA ARG A 50 -1.97 0.60 -10.06
C ARG A 50 -2.77 1.86 -9.72
N LEU A 51 -4.08 1.88 -10.02
CA LEU A 51 -4.98 2.97 -9.65
C LEU A 51 -4.99 3.22 -8.14
N LEU A 52 -5.08 2.16 -7.32
CA LEU A 52 -5.03 2.29 -5.85
C LEU A 52 -3.69 2.86 -5.36
N ILE A 53 -2.56 2.44 -5.95
CA ILE A 53 -1.22 2.99 -5.64
C ILE A 53 -1.17 4.48 -5.98
N CYS A 54 -1.74 4.86 -7.11
CA CYS A 54 -1.78 6.25 -7.52
C CYS A 54 -2.60 7.11 -6.56
N ILE A 55 -3.81 6.67 -6.19
CA ILE A 55 -4.65 7.35 -5.20
C ILE A 55 -3.97 7.43 -3.82
N ALA A 56 -3.27 6.36 -3.40
CA ALA A 56 -2.53 6.35 -2.15
C ALA A 56 -1.37 7.38 -2.11
N SER A 57 -0.98 7.93 -3.26
CA SER A 57 0.02 9.01 -3.34
C SER A 57 -0.56 10.37 -2.92
N LEU A 58 -1.87 10.51 -2.76
CA LEU A 58 -2.53 11.71 -2.20
C LEU A 58 -2.73 11.64 -0.68
N ASP A 59 -2.13 10.67 -0.01
CA ASP A 59 -2.26 10.48 1.45
C ASP A 59 -1.72 11.70 2.23
N PRO A 60 -2.56 12.42 2.99
CA PRO A 60 -2.15 13.64 3.70
C PRO A 60 -1.28 13.36 4.94
N ARG A 61 -1.17 12.09 5.38
CA ARG A 61 -0.35 11.70 6.54
C ARG A 61 1.12 12.04 6.31
N ASP A 62 1.83 12.27 7.42
CA ASP A 62 3.27 12.55 7.42
C ASP A 62 3.69 13.68 6.47
N SER A 63 2.83 14.69 6.33
CA SER A 63 3.04 15.86 5.45
C SER A 63 3.10 15.48 3.98
N PHE A 64 2.11 14.68 3.56
CA PHE A 64 2.11 14.08 2.23
C PHE A 64 3.40 13.28 1.98
N GLY A 65 3.82 12.51 2.98
CA GLY A 65 5.08 11.74 2.94
C GLY A 65 5.08 10.65 1.87
N ARG A 66 3.88 10.22 1.43
CA ARG A 66 3.68 9.26 0.35
C ARG A 66 3.46 9.91 -1.02
N PHE A 67 3.56 11.24 -1.11
CA PHE A 67 3.38 11.94 -2.37
C PHE A 67 4.37 11.45 -3.42
N ASN A 68 3.83 11.02 -4.55
CA ASN A 68 4.59 10.59 -5.70
C ASN A 68 3.98 11.27 -6.93
N HIS A 69 4.78 12.12 -7.55
CA HIS A 69 4.39 12.93 -8.70
C HIS A 69 4.10 12.07 -9.93
N GLU A 70 4.94 11.08 -10.22
CA GLU A 70 4.81 10.20 -11.39
C GLU A 70 3.54 9.36 -11.30
N ASN A 71 3.22 8.83 -10.13
CA ASN A 71 2.00 8.07 -9.89
C ASN A 71 0.74 8.93 -10.17
N LEU A 72 0.77 10.23 -9.92
CA LEU A 72 -0.39 11.10 -10.16
C LEU A 72 -0.52 11.51 -11.63
N LEU A 73 0.59 11.61 -12.36
CA LEU A 73 0.55 11.73 -13.82
C LEU A 73 0.04 10.43 -14.47
N GLU A 74 0.45 9.28 -13.93
CA GLU A 74 -0.08 7.98 -14.34
C GLU A 74 -1.59 7.90 -14.08
N LEU A 75 -2.07 8.37 -12.92
CA LEU A 75 -3.49 8.44 -12.61
C LEU A 75 -4.26 9.23 -13.68
N ALA A 76 -3.80 10.42 -14.04
CA ALA A 76 -4.44 11.23 -15.08
C ALA A 76 -4.41 10.52 -16.45
N SER A 77 -3.33 9.80 -16.76
CA SER A 77 -3.25 9.02 -18.00
C SER A 77 -4.27 7.87 -18.08
N MET A 78 -4.67 7.28 -16.94
CA MET A 78 -5.73 6.28 -16.88
C MET A 78 -7.11 6.87 -17.24
N TYR A 79 -7.28 8.18 -17.07
CA TYR A 79 -8.48 8.95 -17.40
C TYR A 79 -8.25 9.87 -18.60
N SER A 80 -7.39 9.48 -19.56
CA SER A 80 -7.00 10.33 -20.70
C SER A 80 -8.14 10.86 -21.58
N VAL A 81 -9.34 10.28 -21.49
CA VAL A 81 -10.55 10.79 -22.17
C VAL A 81 -11.12 12.03 -21.47
N GLU A 82 -10.86 12.18 -20.17
CA GLU A 82 -11.35 13.27 -19.33
C GLU A 82 -10.38 14.46 -19.28
N PHE A 83 -9.15 14.30 -19.81
CA PHE A 83 -8.14 15.35 -19.87
C PHE A 83 -7.85 15.70 -21.33
N ASP A 84 -7.92 17.00 -21.66
CA ASP A 84 -7.33 17.44 -22.91
C ASP A 84 -5.78 17.47 -22.83
N PRO A 85 -5.06 17.49 -23.97
CA PRO A 85 -3.59 17.48 -23.96
C PRO A 85 -2.96 18.67 -23.25
N GLU A 86 -3.64 19.81 -23.23
CA GLU A 86 -3.18 21.03 -22.56
C GLU A 86 -3.33 20.90 -21.04
N GLU A 87 -4.44 20.38 -20.55
CA GLU A 87 -4.67 20.07 -19.14
C GLU A 87 -3.64 19.06 -18.61
N GLN A 88 -3.36 18.01 -19.39
CA GLN A 88 -2.36 17.00 -19.01
C GLN A 88 -0.93 17.60 -18.98
N TYR A 89 -0.61 18.52 -19.88
CA TYR A 89 0.66 19.26 -19.87
C TYR A 89 0.79 20.15 -18.63
N HIS A 90 -0.27 20.87 -18.27
CA HIS A 90 -0.28 21.75 -17.10
C HIS A 90 -0.27 20.99 -15.77
N LEU A 91 -0.79 19.77 -15.74
CA LEU A 91 -0.89 18.96 -14.54
C LEU A 91 0.47 18.76 -13.84
N ASP A 92 1.56 18.60 -14.60
CA ASP A 92 2.91 18.48 -14.05
C ASP A 92 3.31 19.70 -13.18
N GLY A 93 3.01 20.91 -13.67
CA GLY A 93 3.25 22.14 -12.90
C GLY A 93 2.29 22.27 -11.72
N GLN A 94 1.01 21.97 -11.93
CA GLN A 94 -0.03 22.09 -10.91
C GLN A 94 0.22 21.18 -9.71
N LEU A 95 0.66 19.94 -9.92
CA LEU A 95 0.96 19.00 -8.85
C LEU A 95 2.14 19.47 -7.98
N LYS A 96 3.16 20.11 -8.58
CA LYS A 96 4.29 20.70 -7.84
C LYS A 96 3.84 21.87 -6.96
N ILE A 97 2.95 22.71 -7.49
CA ILE A 97 2.36 23.82 -6.72
C ILE A 97 1.47 23.27 -5.60
N TYR A 98 0.63 22.29 -5.90
CA TYR A 98 -0.26 21.65 -4.93
C TYR A 98 0.52 21.11 -3.74
N ILE A 99 1.57 20.31 -3.97
CA ILE A 99 2.32 19.70 -2.86
C ILE A 99 3.08 20.74 -2.04
N ASP A 100 3.63 21.78 -2.67
CA ASP A 100 4.30 22.89 -1.99
C ASP A 100 3.30 23.65 -1.09
N MET A 101 2.12 23.98 -1.61
CA MET A 101 1.05 24.60 -0.85
C MET A 101 0.58 23.73 0.31
N MET A 102 0.34 22.43 0.08
CA MET A 102 -0.15 21.51 1.10
C MET A 102 0.86 21.29 2.22
N LYS A 103 2.15 21.22 1.90
CA LYS A 103 3.22 21.12 2.91
C LYS A 103 3.39 22.41 3.70
N ARG A 104 3.16 23.57 3.08
CA ARG A 104 3.18 24.89 3.75
C ARG A 104 1.94 25.16 4.60
N ALA A 105 0.77 24.69 4.19
CA ALA A 105 -0.50 24.90 4.89
C ALA A 105 -0.53 24.29 6.30
N ARG A 106 0.40 23.38 6.63
CA ARG A 106 0.63 22.85 7.98
C ARG A 106 1.05 23.94 9.00
N TYR A 107 1.48 25.11 8.54
CA TYR A 107 1.73 26.26 9.42
C TYR A 107 0.51 27.18 9.61
N ILE A 108 -0.62 26.94 8.93
CA ILE A 108 -1.72 27.93 8.87
C ILE A 108 -3.10 27.36 9.25
N CYS A 109 -3.41 26.06 9.04
CA CYS A 109 -4.80 25.59 9.18
C CYS A 109 -5.04 24.34 10.07
N TRP A 110 -4.16 24.03 11.01
CA TRP A 110 -4.44 23.06 12.09
C TRP A 110 -4.09 23.65 13.48
N ASN A 111 -4.58 24.86 13.74
CA ASN A 111 -4.68 25.47 15.08
C ASN A 111 -6.16 25.77 15.37
#